data_AF-D7SN89-F1
#
_entry.id   AF-D7SN89-F1
#
_cell.length_a   1.000
_cell.length_b   1.000
_cell.length_c   1.000
_cell.angle_alpha   90.00
_cell.angle_beta   90.00
_cell.angle_gamma   90.00
#
_symmetry.space_group_name_H-M   'P 1'
#
loop_
_entity.id
_entity.type
_entity.pdbx_description
1 polymer ?
#
loop_
_entity_poly.entity_id
_entity_poly.type
_entity_poly.pdbx_seq_one_letter_code
_entity_poly.pdbx_strand_id
1 'polypeptide(L)'
;MLVPPWVESFLSTRFYSGCTKHPDAAHKECNMFCIDCRSDAFCSHCRISLHSGHAVIQIRRSSYHNAVKVMEVEKLLDVSGVQSYVVNKCKVVYLDRKTQVKPSNGNASHACEVCRRGLLTNFRFCSLRCKVC
;
A
#
# COMPACT_ATOMS: atom_id res chain seq x y z
N MET A 1 -14.16 12.65 6.39
CA MET A 1 -12.76 13.00 6.07
C MET A 1 -12.68 13.26 4.58
N LEU A 2 -12.07 14.37 4.15
CA LEU A 2 -11.73 14.56 2.75
C LEU A 2 -10.55 13.64 2.43
N VAL A 3 -10.80 12.56 1.69
CA VAL A 3 -9.75 11.67 1.20
C VAL A 3 -8.97 12.42 0.12
N PRO A 4 -7.63 12.55 0.22
CA PRO A 4 -6.85 13.20 -0.83
C PRO A 4 -7.04 12.50 -2.18
N PRO A 5 -7.21 13.24 -3.30
CA PRO A 5 -7.51 12.65 -4.61
C PRO A 5 -6.51 11.59 -5.09
N TRP A 6 -5.24 11.69 -4.66
CA TRP A 6 -4.20 10.72 -5.04
C TRP A 6 -4.42 9.33 -4.40
N VAL A 7 -5.16 9.23 -3.29
CA VAL A 7 -5.31 7.98 -2.54
C VAL A 7 -6.15 6.97 -3.31
N GLU A 8 -7.21 7.41 -3.99
CA GLU A 8 -8.02 6.52 -4.82
C GLU A 8 -7.20 5.96 -5.98
N SER A 9 -6.45 6.80 -6.69
CA SER A 9 -5.51 6.38 -7.75
C SER A 9 -4.46 5.42 -7.19
N PHE A 10 -3.84 5.76 -6.06
CA PHE A 10 -2.81 4.95 -5.41
C PHE A 10 -3.30 3.56 -5.06
N LEU A 11 -4.47 3.47 -4.42
CA LEU A 11 -5.04 2.19 -4.03
C LEU A 11 -5.46 1.42 -5.29
N SER A 12 -6.06 2.04 -6.31
CA SER A 12 -6.47 1.34 -7.54
C SER A 12 -5.31 0.95 -8.48
N THR A 13 -4.08 1.41 -8.20
CA THR A 13 -2.92 1.15 -9.04
C THR A 13 -2.46 -0.30 -8.96
N ARG A 14 -2.18 -0.91 -10.12
CA ARG A 14 -1.57 -2.24 -10.22
C ARG A 14 -0.05 -2.13 -10.16
N PHE A 15 0.53 -2.65 -9.08
CA PHE A 15 1.98 -2.70 -8.88
C PHE A 15 2.60 -4.01 -9.38
N TYR A 16 3.92 -3.97 -9.57
CA TYR A 16 4.77 -5.09 -10.01
C TYR A 16 4.45 -5.61 -11.42
N SER A 17 3.88 -4.77 -12.27
CA SER A 17 3.93 -4.97 -13.72
C SER A 17 5.36 -4.72 -14.24
N GLY A 18 5.69 -5.27 -15.42
CA GLY A 18 6.93 -4.95 -16.11
C GLY A 18 6.85 -3.56 -16.74
N CYS A 19 7.89 -2.74 -16.56
CA CYS A 19 7.97 -1.44 -17.22
C CYS A 19 8.12 -1.59 -18.73
N THR A 20 7.22 -0.98 -19.50
CA THR A 20 7.25 -0.98 -20.97
C THR A 20 8.36 -0.09 -21.55
N LYS A 21 8.77 0.95 -20.82
CA LYS A 21 9.86 1.87 -21.23
C LYS A 21 11.25 1.31 -20.95
N HIS A 22 11.36 0.34 -20.05
CA HIS A 22 12.63 -0.27 -19.63
C HIS A 22 12.52 -1.80 -19.56
N PRO A 23 12.19 -2.48 -20.67
CA PRO A 23 11.84 -3.91 -20.66
C PRO A 23 13.02 -4.82 -20.28
N ASP A 24 14.26 -4.40 -20.55
CA ASP A 24 15.47 -5.19 -20.34
C ASP A 24 16.32 -4.72 -19.16
N ALA A 25 15.89 -3.67 -18.47
CA ALA A 25 16.64 -3.11 -17.36
C ALA A 25 16.52 -3.98 -16.09
N ALA A 26 17.58 -4.00 -15.29
CA ALA A 26 17.47 -4.41 -13.90
C ALA A 26 16.48 -3.50 -13.15
N HIS A 27 15.74 -4.07 -12.19
CA HIS A 27 14.71 -3.34 -11.41
C HIS A 27 13.58 -2.74 -12.27
N LYS A 28 13.21 -3.41 -13.36
CA LYS A 28 12.10 -3.03 -14.25
C LYS A 28 10.69 -3.17 -13.65
N GLU A 29 10.57 -3.71 -12.45
CA GLU A 29 9.27 -3.83 -11.79
C GLU A 29 8.70 -2.47 -11.43
N CYS A 30 7.46 -2.22 -11.84
CA CYS A 30 6.73 -1.02 -11.50
C CYS A 30 6.22 -1.06 -10.05
N ASN A 31 7.07 -0.69 -9.11
CA ASN A 31 6.78 -0.71 -7.66
C ASN A 31 6.71 0.69 -7.02
N MET A 32 6.67 1.75 -7.82
CA MET A 32 6.59 3.13 -7.32
C MET A 32 5.30 3.80 -7.79
N PHE A 33 4.76 4.72 -6.99
CA PHE A 33 3.61 5.56 -7.31
C PHE A 33 3.95 7.03 -7.09
N CYS A 34 3.52 7.90 -8.01
CA CYS A 34 3.84 9.33 -7.99
C CYS A 34 2.59 10.09 -7.57
N ILE A 35 2.67 10.78 -6.44
CA ILE A 35 1.55 11.53 -5.85
C ILE A 35 1.17 12.72 -6.74
N ASP A 36 2.15 13.34 -7.38
CA ASP A 36 1.95 14.51 -8.23
C ASP A 36 1.30 14.14 -9.56
N CYS A 37 1.76 13.04 -10.18
CA CYS A 37 1.23 12.57 -11.46
C CYS A 37 -0.08 11.78 -11.34
N ARG A 38 -0.27 11.06 -10.21
CA ARG A 38 -1.44 10.19 -9.96
C ARG A 38 -1.70 9.17 -11.07
N SER A 39 -0.64 8.76 -11.75
CA SER A 39 -0.64 7.84 -12.88
C SER A 39 -0.33 6.40 -12.44
N ASP A 40 -0.26 5.49 -13.41
CA ASP A 40 0.15 4.11 -13.20
C ASP A 40 1.51 3.97 -12.49
N ALA A 41 1.72 2.78 -11.92
CA ALA A 41 2.98 2.44 -11.29
C ALA A 41 4.15 2.47 -12.29
N PHE A 42 5.32 2.85 -11.79
CA PHE A 42 6.54 2.97 -12.59
C PHE A 42 7.76 2.35 -11.88
N CYS A 43 8.83 2.11 -12.64
CA CYS A 43 10.07 1.50 -12.14
C CYS A 43 11.09 2.55 -11.66
N SER A 44 12.19 2.10 -11.06
CA SER A 44 13.25 3.00 -10.55
C SER A 44 13.90 3.87 -11.62
N HIS A 45 13.97 3.42 -12.87
CA HIS A 45 14.54 4.21 -13.98
C HIS A 45 13.61 5.37 -14.37
N CYS A 46 12.30 5.11 -14.48
CA CYS A 46 11.30 6.16 -14.70
C CYS A 46 11.31 7.21 -13.59
N ARG A 47 11.66 6.83 -12.35
CA ARG A 47 11.79 7.79 -11.25
C ARG A 47 12.81 8.88 -11.58
N ILE A 48 13.94 8.50 -12.18
CA ILE A 48 15.04 9.42 -12.47
C ILE A 48 14.72 10.23 -13.73
N SER A 49 14.18 9.60 -14.77
CA SER A 49 13.99 10.25 -16.07
C SER A 49 12.67 11.03 -16.21
N LEU A 50 11.60 10.63 -15.52
CA LEU A 50 10.24 11.18 -15.73
C LEU A 50 9.60 11.75 -14.46
N HIS A 51 10.09 11.35 -13.28
CA HIS A 51 9.54 11.78 -11.98
C HIS A 51 10.61 12.39 -11.07
N SER A 52 11.60 13.05 -11.69
CA SER A 52 12.63 13.77 -10.94
C SER A 52 12.00 14.93 -10.17
N GLY A 53 12.25 15.00 -8.86
CA GLY A 53 11.69 16.03 -8.00
C GLY A 53 10.23 15.80 -7.55
N HIS A 54 9.56 14.74 -8.00
CA HIS A 54 8.19 14.45 -7.59
C HIS A 54 8.12 13.68 -6.26
N ALA A 55 7.00 13.81 -5.56
CA ALA A 55 6.67 13.02 -4.37
C ALA A 55 6.28 11.60 -4.78
N VAL A 56 7.06 10.61 -4.32
CA VAL A 56 6.93 9.20 -4.71
C VAL A 56 6.81 8.29 -3.50
N ILE A 57 5.88 7.33 -3.58
CA ILE A 57 5.71 6.25 -2.62
C ILE A 57 6.27 4.97 -3.22
N GLN A 58 7.09 4.23 -2.47
CA GLN A 58 7.61 2.93 -2.88
C GLN A 58 6.82 1.79 -2.24
N ILE A 59 6.22 0.94 -3.08
CA ILE A 59 5.54 -0.28 -2.65
C ILE A 59 6.53 -1.41 -2.44
N ARG A 60 6.28 -2.19 -1.38
CA ARG A 60 7.02 -3.39 -1.01
C ARG A 60 6.06 -4.58 -0.97
N ARG A 61 6.56 -5.78 -1.26
CA ARG A 61 5.79 -7.03 -1.10
C ARG A 61 6.21 -7.74 0.17
N SER A 62 5.22 -8.06 1.00
CA SER A 62 5.38 -8.95 2.15
C SER A 62 4.33 -10.05 2.04
N SER A 63 4.78 -11.30 1.94
CA SER A 63 3.91 -12.47 1.73
C SER A 63 2.92 -12.27 0.57
N TYR A 64 3.40 -11.80 -0.58
CA TYR A 64 2.63 -11.49 -1.79
C TYR A 64 1.63 -10.31 -1.69
N HIS A 65 1.58 -9.60 -0.57
CA HIS A 65 0.73 -8.42 -0.39
C HIS A 65 1.50 -7.12 -0.53
N ASN A 66 0.88 -6.15 -1.21
CA ASN A 66 1.41 -4.79 -1.33
C ASN A 66 1.34 -4.08 0.03
N ALA A 67 2.48 -3.57 0.47
CA ALA A 67 2.66 -2.86 1.71
C ALA A 67 3.47 -1.58 1.50
N VAL A 68 3.24 -0.60 2.37
CA VAL A 68 4.01 0.64 2.44
C VAL A 68 4.54 0.81 3.85
N LYS A 69 5.72 1.41 4.00
CA LYS A 69 6.24 1.76 5.31
C LYS A 69 5.39 2.89 5.90
N VAL A 70 5.03 2.76 7.17
CA VAL A 70 4.26 3.80 7.89
C VAL A 70 4.96 5.15 7.78
N MET A 71 6.28 5.17 8.00
CA MET A 71 7.11 6.38 7.95
C MET A 71 7.09 7.11 6.60
N GLU A 72 6.85 6.38 5.49
CA GLU A 72 6.82 6.97 4.14
C GLU A 72 5.48 7.63 3.83
N VAL A 73 4.40 7.22 4.51
CA VAL A 73 3.03 7.64 4.15
C VAL A 73 2.33 8.43 5.26
N GLU A 74 2.77 8.33 6.52
CA GLU A 74 2.12 8.97 7.67
C GLU A 74 2.08 10.50 7.60
N LYS A 75 3.01 11.12 6.86
CA LYS A 75 3.02 12.57 6.61
C LYS A 75 2.01 13.02 5.55
N LEU A 76 1.45 12.07 4.79
CA LEU A 76 0.65 12.31 3.59
C LEU A 76 -0.78 11.80 3.73
N LEU A 77 -0.98 10.77 4.56
CA LEU A 77 -2.25 10.10 4.79
C LEU A 77 -2.32 9.68 6.26
N ASP A 78 -3.45 9.93 6.90
CA ASP A 78 -3.71 9.40 8.22
C ASP A 78 -3.81 7.86 8.15
N VAL A 79 -2.82 7.18 8.73
CA VAL A 79 -2.75 5.71 8.83
C VAL A 79 -3.10 5.18 10.22
N SER A 80 -3.55 6.04 11.14
CA SER A 80 -4.01 5.63 12.47
C SER A 80 -5.16 4.63 12.39
N GLY A 81 -5.21 3.69 13.35
CA GLY A 81 -6.24 2.65 13.39
C GLY A 81 -6.12 1.56 12.31
N VAL A 82 -5.21 1.69 11.34
CA VAL A 82 -4.90 0.63 10.37
C VAL A 82 -3.90 -0.34 11.00
N GLN A 83 -4.19 -1.64 10.91
CA GLN A 83 -3.30 -2.67 11.42
C GLN A 83 -1.94 -2.60 10.74
N SER A 84 -0.92 -2.36 11.57
CA SER A 84 0.47 -2.34 11.15
C SER A 84 1.20 -3.61 11.56
N TYR A 85 2.23 -3.97 10.80
CA TYR A 85 3.09 -5.13 11.06
C TYR A 85 4.54 -4.67 11.12
N VAL A 86 5.36 -5.33 11.93
CA VAL A 86 6.80 -5.10 11.94
C VAL A 86 7.47 -6.11 11.00
N VAL A 87 8.06 -5.63 9.92
CA VAL A 87 8.80 -6.44 8.94
C VAL A 87 10.21 -5.85 8.80
N ASN A 88 11.25 -6.66 9.01
CA ASN A 88 12.64 -6.22 8.97
C ASN A 88 12.87 -4.94 9.81
N LYS A 89 12.36 -4.94 11.05
CA LYS A 89 12.42 -3.81 12.00
C LYS A 89 11.69 -2.53 11.55
N CYS A 90 10.95 -2.55 10.45
CA CYS A 90 10.14 -1.42 9.97
C CYS A 90 8.65 -1.68 10.17
N LYS A 91 7.89 -0.66 10.60
CA LYS A 91 6.42 -0.73 10.60
C LYS A 91 5.89 -0.55 9.17
N VAL A 92 5.03 -1.47 8.74
CA VAL A 92 4.36 -1.45 7.44
C VAL A 92 2.86 -1.62 7.60
N VAL A 93 2.10 -1.05 6.68
CA VAL A 93 0.65 -1.26 6.54
C VAL A 93 0.35 -1.83 5.16
N TYR A 94 -0.65 -2.71 5.07
CA TYR A 94 -1.09 -3.25 3.79
C TYR A 94 -2.02 -2.28 3.06
N LEU A 95 -1.88 -2.21 1.74
CA LEU A 95 -2.78 -1.43 0.89
C LEU A 95 -4.16 -2.09 0.84
N ASP A 96 -4.17 -3.40 0.59
CA ASP A 96 -5.37 -4.16 0.27
C ASP A 96 -5.78 -5.19 1.32
N ARG A 97 -7.03 -5.61 1.19
CA ARG A 97 -7.60 -6.68 2.01
C ARG A 97 -6.84 -7.98 1.73
N LYS A 98 -6.50 -8.65 2.83
CA LYS A 98 -6.42 -10.12 2.95
C LYS A 98 -7.46 -10.87 2.11
N THR A 99 -7.18 -11.36 0.89
CA THR A 99 -8.01 -12.41 0.28
C THR A 99 -7.86 -13.66 1.14
N GLN A 100 -8.73 -13.82 2.15
CA GLN A 100 -8.70 -15.02 2.98
C GLN A 100 -9.49 -16.11 2.28
N VAL A 101 -8.83 -17.22 1.96
CA VAL A 101 -9.43 -18.43 1.39
C VAL A 101 -10.24 -19.20 2.44
N LYS A 102 -10.06 -18.89 3.73
CA LYS A 102 -10.76 -19.53 4.84
C LYS A 102 -11.29 -18.47 5.81
N PRO A 103 -12.51 -18.62 6.35
CA PRO A 103 -12.94 -17.85 7.49
C PRO A 103 -11.92 -18.02 8.61
N SER A 104 -11.58 -16.93 9.29
CA SER A 104 -10.68 -16.98 10.43
C SER A 104 -11.34 -17.85 11.50
N ASN A 105 -10.80 -19.04 11.77
CA ASN A 105 -11.21 -19.82 12.94
C ASN A 105 -11.02 -18.96 14.19
N GLY A 106 -12.11 -18.63 14.86
CA GLY A 106 -12.21 -18.38 16.31
C GLY A 106 -11.38 -17.25 16.93
N ASN A 107 -12.06 -16.40 17.71
CA ASN A 107 -11.49 -15.53 18.75
C ASN A 107 -10.68 -14.30 18.32
N ALA A 108 -11.08 -13.59 17.26
CA ALA A 108 -10.70 -12.19 17.15
C ALA A 108 -11.70 -11.32 17.94
N SER A 109 -11.33 -10.88 19.15
CA SER A 109 -12.15 -9.96 19.95
C SER A 109 -12.37 -8.61 19.26
N HIS A 110 -11.54 -8.30 18.26
CA HIS A 110 -11.63 -7.10 17.44
C HIS A 110 -11.64 -7.49 15.95
N ALA A 111 -12.58 -6.92 15.21
CA ALA A 111 -12.75 -7.16 13.78
C ALA A 111 -12.69 -5.83 13.01
N CYS A 112 -12.23 -5.91 11.76
CA CYS A 112 -12.21 -4.79 10.83
C CYS A 112 -13.63 -4.24 10.64
N GLU A 113 -13.78 -2.93 10.80
CA GLU A 113 -15.09 -2.26 10.71
C GLU A 113 -15.76 -2.43 9.34
N VAL A 114 -14.96 -2.63 8.28
CA VAL A 114 -15.45 -2.75 6.89
C VAL A 114 -15.59 -4.19 6.42
N CYS A 115 -14.54 -5.00 6.55
CA CYS A 115 -14.53 -6.37 6.00
C CYS A 115 -14.70 -7.47 7.05
N ARG A 116 -14.90 -7.11 8.32
CA ARG A 116 -15.09 -8.02 9.46
C ARG A 116 -13.97 -9.04 9.70
N ARG A 117 -12.83 -8.88 9.04
CA ARG A 117 -11.62 -9.69 9.28
C ARG A 117 -11.12 -9.48 10.71
N GLY A 118 -10.70 -10.56 11.38
CA GLY A 118 -10.05 -10.46 12.68
C GLY A 118 -8.80 -9.58 12.67
N LEU A 119 -8.66 -8.73 13.68
CA LEU A 119 -7.55 -7.80 13.87
C LEU A 119 -6.77 -8.12 15.14
N LEU A 120 -5.55 -7.56 15.23
CA LEU A 120 -4.87 -7.41 16.52
C LEU A 120 -5.60 -6.36 17.38
N THR A 121 -5.40 -6.41 18.69
CA THR A 121 -5.98 -5.44 19.65
C THR A 121 -5.57 -4.02 19.28
N ASN A 122 -6.48 -3.05 19.47
CA ASN A 122 -6.30 -1.61 19.21
C ASN A 122 -6.28 -1.16 17.73
N PHE A 123 -6.70 -2.01 16.79
CA PHE A 123 -6.90 -1.61 15.40
C PHE A 123 -8.37 -1.63 14.98
N ARG A 124 -8.72 -0.77 14.03
CA ARG A 124 -10.07 -0.58 13.47
C ARG A 124 -10.18 -1.12 12.04
N PHE A 125 -9.09 -1.07 11.28
CA PHE A 125 -9.06 -1.43 9.87
C PHE A 125 -7.92 -2.41 9.56
N CYS A 126 -8.15 -3.37 8.66
CA CYS A 126 -7.10 -4.33 8.28
C CYS A 126 -6.11 -3.81 7.22
N SER A 127 -6.46 -2.76 6.50
CA SER A 127 -5.68 -2.22 5.37
C SER A 127 -6.08 -0.78 5.08
N LEU A 128 -5.28 -0.06 4.28
CA LEU A 128 -5.59 1.31 3.84
C LEU A 128 -6.92 1.37 3.07
N ARG A 129 -7.17 0.41 2.18
CA ARG A 129 -8.46 0.27 1.47
C ARG A 129 -9.66 0.23 2.42
N CYS A 130 -9.57 -0.49 3.55
CA CYS A 130 -10.68 -0.56 4.50
C CYS A 130 -10.86 0.71 5.34
N LYS A 131 -9.86 1.59 5.41
CA LYS A 131 -10.00 2.87 6.10
C LYS A 131 -10.59 3.95 5.20
N VAL A 132 -10.29 3.87 3.91
CA VAL A 132 -10.58 4.93 2.93
C VAL A 132 -11.89 4.66 2.15
N CYS A 133 -12.32 3.39 2.06
CA CYS A 133 -13.59 3.00 1.44
C CYS A 133 -14.72 2.81 2.45
#